data_AF-A0A822Z3D4-F1
#
_entry.id   AF-A0A822Z3D4-F1
#
_cell.length_a   1.000
_cell.length_b   1.000
_cell.length_c   1.000
_cell.angle_alpha   90.00
_cell.angle_beta   90.00
_cell.angle_gamma   90.00
#
_symmetry.space_group_name_H-M   'P 1'
#
loop_
_entity.id
_entity.type
_entity.pdbx_description
1 polymer ?
#
loop_
_entity_poly.entity_id
_entity_poly.type
_entity_poly.pdbx_seq_one_letter_code
_entity_poly.pdbx_strand_id
1 'polypeptide(L)'
;MEGAQNLVVPIQGRINSRKKLLQKSSFGPTLHNGREFYWLTQEDVIRFLLSSINIFSPIPAQSIDSLGIIGTEVLAIRYHNPTYSAADLISNSLSQQTSIAVIDDDGNLIREIFPYTLASCDKTIVAAITTLSIGDLMAYINYNSLPEALVQVVKARLKERKLEGMLELLEEFSPSSSSSCSSGKESSSSSPRAPLQSSSYNR
;
A
#
# COMPACT_ATOMS: atom_id res chain seq x y z
N MET A 1 27.04 24.99 -13.30
CA MET A 1 27.69 25.31 -12.01
C MET A 1 28.95 24.48 -11.92
N GLU A 2 30.11 25.14 -12.03
CA GLU A 2 31.42 24.51 -12.01
C GLU A 2 31.94 24.60 -10.55
N GLY A 3 31.40 23.72 -9.71
CA GLY A 3 31.72 23.65 -8.28
C GLY A 3 32.79 22.60 -7.99
N ALA A 4 33.58 22.81 -6.94
CA ALA A 4 34.58 21.84 -6.50
C ALA A 4 33.91 20.52 -6.05
N GLN A 5 34.25 19.41 -6.71
CA GLN A 5 33.61 18.10 -6.50
C GLN A 5 34.20 17.29 -5.34
N ASN A 6 35.40 17.65 -4.89
CA ASN A 6 36.14 16.90 -3.88
C ASN A 6 36.80 17.86 -2.89
N LEU A 7 36.71 17.55 -1.60
CA LEU A 7 37.43 18.26 -0.55
C LEU A 7 38.71 17.49 -0.21
N VAL A 8 39.86 18.12 -0.37
CA VAL A 8 41.16 17.52 -0.04
C VAL A 8 41.57 17.99 1.34
N VAL A 9 41.65 17.07 2.31
CA VAL A 9 42.01 17.38 3.70
C VAL A 9 43.42 16.85 3.98
N PRO A 10 44.39 17.71 4.36
CA PRO A 10 45.70 17.27 4.79
C PRO A 10 45.60 16.59 6.16
N ILE A 11 46.13 15.38 6.28
CA ILE A 11 46.29 14.74 7.59
C ILE A 11 47.62 15.15 8.17
N GLN A 12 47.57 15.81 9.33
CA GLN A 12 48.75 16.08 10.13
C GLN A 12 49.22 14.76 10.77
N GLY A 13 50.06 14.02 10.04
CA GLY A 13 50.68 12.81 10.56
C GLY A 13 51.52 13.15 11.79
N ARG A 14 51.06 12.77 12.99
CA ARG A 14 51.97 12.63 14.13
C ARG A 14 52.91 11.48 13.76
N ILE A 15 54.18 11.79 13.56
CA ILE A 15 55.25 10.83 13.27
C ILE A 15 55.41 9.92 14.49
N ASN A 16 54.51 8.95 14.67
CA ASN A 16 54.66 7.85 15.60
C ASN A 16 54.63 6.58 14.76
N SER A 17 55.82 6.23 14.29
CA SER A 17 56.18 4.95 13.70
C SER A 17 55.87 3.81 14.68
N ARG A 18 54.65 3.27 14.64
CA ARG A 18 54.32 1.89 15.05
C ARG A 18 52.83 1.59 14.87
N LYS A 19 52.49 0.99 13.74
CA LYS A 19 52.05 -0.42 13.64
C LYS A 19 51.33 -0.65 12.31
N LYS A 20 51.90 -1.56 11.52
CA LYS A 20 51.22 -2.35 10.49
C LYS A 20 49.96 -2.98 11.10
N LEU A 21 49.00 -3.24 10.22
CA LEU A 21 47.77 -4.01 10.38
C LEU A 21 46.56 -3.15 10.70
N LEU A 22 45.93 -2.60 9.66
CA LEU A 22 44.50 -2.79 9.40
C LEU A 22 44.14 -2.24 8.01
N GLN A 23 43.57 -3.13 7.21
CA GLN A 23 42.73 -2.92 6.03
C GLN A 23 43.27 -2.03 4.91
N LYS A 24 43.76 -2.69 3.86
CA LYS A 24 43.84 -2.14 2.50
C LYS A 24 42.40 -1.89 2.02
N SER A 25 41.82 -0.75 2.38
CA SER A 25 40.67 -0.23 1.64
C SER A 25 41.16 0.24 0.27
N SER A 26 40.32 0.13 -0.75
CA SER A 26 40.63 0.61 -2.12
C SER A 26 40.81 2.14 -2.21
N PHE A 27 40.66 2.86 -1.09
CA PHE A 27 40.78 4.31 -0.96
C PHE A 27 41.81 4.64 0.13
N GLY A 28 43.08 4.36 -0.16
CA GLY A 28 44.20 4.75 0.71
C GLY A 28 44.59 6.22 0.52
N PRO A 29 45.20 6.87 1.52
CA PRO A 29 45.65 8.25 1.42
C PRO A 29 46.64 8.44 0.27
N THR A 30 46.47 9.51 -0.51
CA THR A 30 47.41 9.86 -1.57
C THR A 30 48.60 10.60 -0.94
N LEU A 31 49.80 10.04 -1.09
CA LEU A 31 51.04 10.66 -0.61
C LEU A 31 51.50 11.72 -1.63
N HIS A 32 51.49 12.99 -1.26
CA HIS A 32 52.03 14.07 -2.09
C HIS A 32 52.97 14.93 -1.26
N ASN A 33 54.23 15.05 -1.69
CA ASN A 33 55.26 15.84 -1.02
C ASN A 33 55.47 15.50 0.48
N GLY A 34 55.43 14.20 0.81
CA GLY A 34 55.63 13.72 2.19
C GLY A 34 54.46 13.99 3.15
N ARG A 35 53.32 14.47 2.65
CA ARG A 35 52.08 14.63 3.41
C ARG A 35 51.00 13.68 2.88
N GLU A 36 50.23 13.14 3.81
CA GLU A 36 49.08 12.29 3.51
C GLU A 36 47.84 13.17 3.35
N PHE A 37 47.06 12.88 2.31
CA PHE A 37 45.80 13.56 2.03
C PHE A 37 44.68 12.54 1.92
N TYR A 38 43.51 12.90 2.44
CA TYR A 38 42.26 12.19 2.18
C TYR A 38 41.37 13.01 1.26
N TRP A 39 40.73 12.29 0.35
CA TRP A 39 39.76 12.83 -0.58
C TRP A 39 38.40 12.55 0.02
N LEU A 40 37.68 13.60 0.40
CA LEU A 40 36.29 13.50 0.80
C LEU A 40 35.44 13.81 -0.41
N THR A 41 34.62 12.84 -0.80
CA THR A 41 33.63 13.04 -1.86
C THR A 41 32.37 13.69 -1.29
N GLN A 42 31.47 14.09 -2.18
CA GLN A 42 30.16 14.57 -1.78
C GLN A 42 29.40 13.52 -0.93
N GLU A 43 29.51 12.24 -1.27
CA GLU A 43 28.89 11.15 -0.54
C GLU A 43 29.42 11.02 0.90
N ASP A 44 30.71 11.29 1.13
CA ASP A 44 31.30 11.24 2.46
C ASP A 44 30.77 12.35 3.37
N VAL A 45 30.62 13.56 2.83
CA VAL A 45 30.02 14.69 3.55
C VAL A 45 28.55 14.41 3.86
N ILE A 46 27.78 13.91 2.89
CA ILE A 46 26.37 13.54 3.10
C ILE A 46 26.25 12.43 4.14
N ARG A 47 27.08 11.38 4.07
CA ARG A 47 27.07 10.28 5.04
C ARG A 47 27.42 10.76 6.44
N PHE A 48 28.38 11.67 6.60
CA PHE A 48 28.71 12.29 7.88
C PHE A 48 27.52 13.08 8.44
N LEU A 49 26.88 13.93 7.63
CA LEU A 49 25.71 14.71 8.03
C LEU A 49 24.53 13.80 8.42
N LEU A 50 24.24 12.76 7.64
CA LEU A 50 23.20 11.78 7.92
C LEU A 50 23.51 10.96 9.19
N SER A 51 24.78 10.59 9.40
CA SER A 51 25.20 9.87 10.62
C SER A 51 25.18 10.77 11.86
N SER A 52 25.19 12.09 11.66
CA SER A 52 25.14 13.10 12.71
C SER A 52 23.73 13.64 12.96
N ILE A 53 22.68 13.08 12.32
CA ILE A 53 21.29 13.57 12.49
C ILE A 53 20.89 13.62 13.97
N ASN A 54 21.32 12.66 14.79
CA ASN A 54 21.02 12.64 16.22
C ASN A 54 21.66 13.80 17.00
N ILE A 55 22.69 14.45 16.46
CA ILE A 55 23.30 15.66 17.05
C ILE A 55 22.46 16.90 16.70
N PHE A 56 21.81 16.90 15.54
CA PHE A 56 21.01 18.02 15.06
C PHE A 56 19.52 17.94 15.43
N SER A 57 19.04 16.75 15.80
CA SER A 57 17.66 16.52 16.21
C SER A 57 17.59 15.51 17.34
N PRO A 58 16.93 15.84 18.46
CA PRO A 58 16.68 14.88 19.52
C PRO A 58 15.59 13.86 19.16
N ILE A 59 14.90 14.01 18.01
CA ILE A 59 13.77 13.16 17.59
C ILE A 59 14.14 11.67 17.57
N PRO A 60 15.29 11.22 17.03
CA PRO A 60 15.64 9.79 17.02
C PRO A 60 15.92 9.21 18.42
N ALA A 61 16.17 10.07 19.42
CA ALA A 61 16.42 9.68 20.80
C ALA A 61 15.15 9.77 21.69
N GLN A 62 14.05 10.30 21.16
CA GLN A 62 12.77 10.43 21.86
C GLN A 62 11.94 9.15 21.71
N SER A 63 11.14 8.82 22.73
CA SER A 63 10.13 7.76 22.60
C SER A 63 8.98 8.24 21.72
N ILE A 64 8.28 7.31 21.05
CA ILE A 64 7.12 7.63 20.20
C ILE A 64 6.07 8.44 20.97
N ASP A 65 5.84 8.09 22.24
CA ASP A 65 4.93 8.78 23.16
C ASP A 65 5.35 10.25 23.40
N SER A 66 6.65 10.48 23.65
CA SER A 66 7.17 11.83 23.91
C SER A 66 7.12 12.77 22.70
N LEU A 67 6.97 12.23 21.48
CA LEU A 67 6.83 13.03 20.27
C LEU A 67 5.44 13.69 20.14
N GLY A 68 4.46 13.28 20.96
CA GLY A 68 3.10 13.82 20.90
C GLY A 68 2.38 13.52 19.57
N ILE A 69 2.85 12.50 18.84
CA ILE A 69 2.30 12.08 17.54
C ILE A 69 1.22 11.00 17.65
N ILE A 70 1.07 10.39 18.83
CA ILE A 70 0.04 9.38 19.09
C ILE A 70 -1.25 10.12 19.47
N GLY A 71 -2.26 10.05 18.60
CA GLY A 71 -3.61 10.47 18.93
C GLY A 71 -4.25 9.51 19.93
N THR A 72 -4.86 10.05 21.00
CA THR A 72 -5.59 9.26 22.01
C THR A 72 -7.08 9.11 21.68
N GLU A 73 -7.58 9.89 20.71
CA GLU A 73 -8.96 9.80 20.23
C GLU A 73 -9.09 8.63 19.25
N VAL A 74 -9.44 7.47 19.78
CA VAL A 74 -9.67 6.26 18.98
C VAL A 74 -11.14 6.19 18.59
N LEU A 75 -11.42 6.22 17.28
CA LEU A 75 -12.74 5.89 16.76
C LEU A 75 -12.90 4.36 16.81
N ALA A 76 -13.88 3.87 17.56
CA ALA A 76 -14.11 2.43 17.72
C ALA A 76 -15.58 2.06 17.52
N ILE A 77 -15.82 0.87 16.97
CA ILE A 77 -17.15 0.30 16.78
C ILE A 77 -17.14 -1.22 17.02
N ARG A 78 -18.22 -1.75 17.60
CA ARG A 78 -18.38 -3.19 17.84
C ARG A 78 -18.61 -3.95 16.54
N TYR A 79 -18.02 -5.15 16.45
CA TYR A 79 -18.12 -6.03 15.28
C TYR A 79 -19.56 -6.35 14.86
N HIS A 80 -20.45 -6.57 15.82
CA HIS A 80 -21.85 -6.93 15.57
C HIS A 80 -22.78 -5.73 15.36
N ASN A 81 -22.28 -4.50 15.49
CA ASN A 81 -23.12 -3.32 15.26
C ASN A 81 -23.56 -3.25 13.80
N PRO A 82 -24.77 -2.74 13.53
CA PRO A 82 -25.20 -2.50 12.17
C PRO A 82 -24.39 -1.36 11.56
N THR A 83 -23.97 -1.51 10.31
CA THR A 83 -23.04 -0.56 9.67
C THR A 83 -23.61 0.86 9.59
N TYR A 84 -24.93 1.02 9.36
CA TYR A 84 -25.56 2.34 9.30
C TYR A 84 -25.41 3.13 10.61
N SER A 85 -25.25 2.47 11.77
CA SER A 85 -25.01 3.15 13.05
C SER A 85 -23.62 3.80 13.13
N ALA A 86 -22.72 3.43 12.22
CA ALA A 86 -21.38 3.96 12.11
C ALA A 86 -21.28 5.19 11.20
N ALA A 87 -22.39 5.71 10.66
CA ALA A 87 -22.35 6.77 9.65
C ALA A 87 -21.57 8.01 10.11
N ASP A 88 -21.79 8.45 11.35
CA ASP A 88 -21.07 9.59 11.94
C ASP A 88 -19.60 9.26 12.16
N LEU A 89 -19.28 8.04 12.62
CA LEU A 89 -17.90 7.58 12.77
C LEU A 89 -17.17 7.54 11.43
N ILE A 90 -17.83 7.07 10.36
CA ILE A 90 -17.31 7.06 9.00
C ILE A 90 -17.07 8.49 8.51
N SER A 91 -18.02 9.40 8.69
CA SER A 91 -17.86 10.80 8.32
C SER A 91 -16.69 11.47 9.06
N ASN A 92 -16.61 11.27 10.37
CA ASN A 92 -15.52 11.77 11.20
C ASN A 92 -14.17 11.20 10.76
N SER A 93 -14.11 9.88 10.52
CA SER A 93 -12.89 9.19 10.08
C SER A 93 -12.37 9.69 8.74
N LEU A 94 -13.26 10.01 7.80
CA LEU A 94 -12.92 10.62 6.51
C LEU A 94 -12.39 12.05 6.68
N SER A 95 -13.00 12.85 7.55
CA SER A 95 -12.56 14.22 7.80
C SER A 95 -11.21 14.30 8.50
N GLN A 96 -10.97 13.41 9.46
CA GLN A 96 -9.75 13.34 10.26
C GLN A 96 -8.66 12.47 9.63
N GLN A 97 -8.97 11.79 8.51
CA GLN A 97 -8.06 10.84 7.85
C GLN A 97 -7.52 9.78 8.82
N THR A 98 -8.39 9.24 9.69
CA THR A 98 -8.03 8.26 10.73
C THR A 98 -8.79 6.95 10.54
N SER A 99 -8.25 5.81 10.95
CA SER A 99 -8.95 4.53 10.85
C SER A 99 -9.97 4.34 11.96
N ILE A 100 -10.97 3.50 11.71
CA ILE A 100 -11.95 3.09 12.72
C ILE A 100 -11.56 1.71 13.22
N ALA A 101 -11.30 1.58 14.51
CA ALA A 101 -11.07 0.32 15.18
C ALA A 101 -12.38 -0.50 15.25
N VAL A 102 -12.31 -1.77 14.87
CA VAL A 102 -13.39 -2.74 15.05
C VAL A 102 -13.03 -3.64 16.22
N ILE A 103 -13.86 -3.62 17.25
CA ILE A 103 -13.63 -4.31 18.52
C ILE A 103 -14.64 -5.45 18.73
N ASP A 104 -14.22 -6.45 19.49
CA ASP A 104 -15.12 -7.51 20.00
C ASP A 104 -15.96 -6.99 21.19
N ASP A 105 -16.73 -7.90 21.79
CA ASP A 105 -17.58 -7.54 22.93
C ASP A 105 -16.81 -7.28 24.23
N ASP A 106 -15.59 -7.81 24.33
CA ASP A 106 -14.66 -7.65 25.44
C ASP A 106 -13.78 -6.38 25.29
N GLY A 107 -13.87 -5.71 24.13
CA GLY A 107 -13.11 -4.50 23.82
C GLY A 107 -11.74 -4.75 23.16
N ASN A 108 -11.43 -5.98 22.77
CA ASN A 108 -10.20 -6.28 22.04
C ASN A 108 -10.32 -5.87 20.58
N LEU A 109 -9.23 -5.35 20.02
CA LEU A 109 -9.14 -5.01 18.61
C LEU A 109 -9.17 -6.26 17.74
N ILE A 110 -10.16 -6.34 16.85
CA ILE A 110 -10.26 -7.39 15.82
C ILE A 110 -9.55 -6.93 14.54
N ARG A 111 -9.88 -5.72 14.08
CA ARG A 111 -9.39 -5.16 12.83
C ARG A 111 -9.63 -3.66 12.78
N GLU A 112 -9.24 -3.03 11.68
CA GLU A 112 -9.60 -1.66 11.35
C GLU A 112 -10.38 -1.56 10.03
N ILE A 113 -11.15 -0.48 9.92
CA ILE A 113 -11.76 0.00 8.68
C ILE A 113 -10.99 1.24 8.29
N PHE A 114 -10.39 1.18 7.11
CA PHE A 114 -9.75 2.33 6.51
C PHE A 114 -10.77 3.16 5.71
N PRO A 115 -10.97 4.44 6.03
CA PRO A 115 -11.98 5.26 5.36
C PRO A 115 -11.67 5.47 3.87
N TYR A 116 -10.39 5.44 3.49
CA TYR A 116 -9.99 5.52 2.08
C TYR A 116 -10.56 4.34 1.26
N THR A 117 -10.69 3.16 1.88
CA THR A 117 -11.27 1.99 1.21
C THR A 117 -12.73 2.25 0.87
N LEU A 118 -13.49 2.86 1.79
CA LEU A 118 -14.88 3.23 1.56
C LEU A 118 -15.04 4.32 0.50
N ALA A 119 -14.13 5.29 0.45
CA ALA A 119 -14.15 6.37 -0.54
C ALA A 119 -13.90 5.89 -1.98
N SER A 120 -13.19 4.76 -2.13
CA SER A 120 -12.89 4.16 -3.43
C SER A 120 -13.96 3.20 -3.97
N CYS A 121 -14.98 2.89 -3.16
CA CYS A 121 -15.99 1.91 -3.53
C CYS A 121 -17.14 2.49 -4.34
N ASP A 122 -17.69 1.67 -5.24
CA ASP A 122 -18.85 2.00 -6.05
C ASP A 122 -20.11 2.22 -5.20
N LYS A 123 -21.15 2.79 -5.82
CA LYS A 123 -22.45 3.06 -5.18
C LYS A 123 -23.10 1.84 -4.53
N THR A 124 -22.69 0.62 -4.90
CA THR A 124 -23.12 -0.64 -4.27
C THR A 124 -22.73 -0.75 -2.79
N ILE A 125 -21.67 -0.05 -2.35
CA ILE A 125 -21.29 -0.05 -0.93
C ILE A 125 -22.35 0.61 -0.05
N VAL A 126 -23.15 1.52 -0.60
CA VAL A 126 -24.24 2.16 0.15
C VAL A 126 -25.31 1.11 0.52
N ALA A 127 -25.59 0.16 -0.37
CA ALA A 127 -26.48 -0.97 -0.09
C ALA A 127 -25.91 -1.89 1.01
N ALA A 128 -24.61 -2.17 0.96
CA ALA A 128 -23.91 -2.93 1.98
C ALA A 128 -23.97 -2.21 3.34
N ILE A 129 -23.63 -0.92 3.41
CA ILE A 129 -23.69 -0.09 4.61
C ILE A 129 -25.09 -0.08 5.23
N THR A 130 -26.13 -0.06 4.39
CA THR A 130 -27.52 0.00 4.86
C THR A 130 -27.98 -1.33 5.49
N THR A 131 -27.42 -2.46 5.05
CA THR A 131 -27.96 -3.79 5.36
C THR A 131 -27.08 -4.67 6.23
N LEU A 132 -25.76 -4.50 6.16
CA LEU A 132 -24.78 -5.39 6.78
C LEU A 132 -24.39 -4.96 8.20
N SER A 133 -23.92 -5.93 8.98
CA SER A 133 -23.14 -5.65 10.19
C SER A 133 -21.74 -5.13 9.84
N ILE A 134 -21.04 -4.54 10.80
CA ILE A 134 -19.66 -4.09 10.62
C ILE A 134 -18.74 -5.25 10.22
N GLY A 135 -18.90 -6.42 10.86
CA GLY A 135 -18.18 -7.63 10.51
C GLY A 135 -18.39 -8.08 9.06
N ASP A 136 -19.64 -8.04 8.59
CA ASP A 136 -19.98 -8.42 7.22
C ASP A 136 -19.51 -7.37 6.20
N LEU A 137 -19.62 -6.08 6.52
CA LEU A 137 -19.06 -5.01 5.69
C LEU A 137 -17.55 -5.18 5.53
N MET A 138 -16.87 -5.50 6.64
CA MET A 138 -15.44 -5.76 6.67
C MET A 138 -15.02 -6.91 5.76
N ALA A 139 -15.84 -7.96 5.66
CA ALA A 139 -15.64 -9.02 4.69
C ALA A 139 -15.95 -8.51 3.27
N TYR A 140 -17.07 -7.80 3.09
CA TYR A 140 -17.52 -7.26 1.81
C TYR A 140 -16.47 -6.38 1.11
N ILE A 141 -15.79 -5.49 1.85
CA ILE A 141 -14.79 -4.56 1.30
C ILE A 141 -13.40 -5.17 1.06
N ASN A 142 -13.07 -6.26 1.75
CA ASN A 142 -11.71 -6.83 1.70
C ASN A 142 -11.46 -7.72 0.48
N TYR A 143 -12.53 -8.17 -0.19
CA TYR A 143 -12.38 -8.98 -1.39
C TYR A 143 -12.46 -8.08 -2.62
N ASN A 144 -11.45 -8.20 -3.50
CA ASN A 144 -11.47 -7.59 -4.83
C ASN A 144 -12.63 -8.10 -5.71
N SER A 145 -13.35 -9.13 -5.27
CA SER A 145 -14.58 -9.62 -5.86
C SER A 145 -15.63 -9.81 -4.78
N LEU A 146 -16.83 -9.30 -5.00
CA LEU A 146 -17.92 -9.33 -4.05
C LEU A 146 -18.24 -10.77 -3.62
N PRO A 147 -18.18 -11.12 -2.32
CA PRO A 147 -18.52 -12.46 -1.88
C PRO A 147 -19.99 -12.75 -2.21
N GLU A 148 -20.25 -13.65 -3.15
CA GLU A 148 -21.59 -13.91 -3.70
C GLU A 148 -22.63 -14.15 -2.59
N ALA A 149 -22.23 -14.85 -1.52
CA ALA A 149 -23.08 -15.06 -0.36
C ALA A 149 -23.53 -13.75 0.33
N LEU A 150 -22.63 -12.79 0.49
CA LEU A 150 -22.95 -11.48 1.08
C LEU A 150 -23.81 -10.64 0.13
N VAL A 151 -23.60 -10.73 -1.19
CA VAL A 151 -24.46 -10.06 -2.18
C VAL A 151 -25.90 -10.53 -2.07
N GLN A 152 -26.11 -11.85 -1.96
CA GLN A 152 -27.45 -12.41 -1.81
C GLN A 152 -28.09 -11.98 -0.49
N VAL A 153 -27.31 -11.87 0.59
CA VAL A 153 -27.77 -11.33 1.88
C VAL A 153 -28.22 -9.88 1.74
N VAL A 154 -27.40 -9.02 1.11
CA VAL A 154 -27.76 -7.61 0.84
C VAL A 154 -29.05 -7.53 0.02
N LYS A 155 -29.15 -8.30 -1.08
CA LYS A 155 -30.36 -8.34 -1.93
C LYS A 155 -31.60 -8.75 -1.13
N ALA A 156 -31.51 -9.81 -0.32
CA ALA A 156 -32.62 -10.28 0.50
C ALA A 156 -33.09 -9.22 1.51
N ARG A 157 -32.15 -8.54 2.19
CA ARG A 157 -32.45 -7.49 3.17
C ARG A 157 -33.02 -6.23 2.54
N LEU A 158 -32.59 -5.86 1.33
CA LEU A 158 -33.18 -4.75 0.60
C LEU A 158 -34.63 -5.06 0.18
N LYS A 159 -34.92 -6.29 -0.28
CA LYS A 159 -36.30 -6.73 -0.58
C LYS A 159 -37.19 -6.70 0.67
N GLU A 160 -36.69 -7.21 1.79
CA GLU A 160 -37.39 -7.20 3.09
C GLU A 160 -37.77 -5.77 3.51
N ARG A 161 -36.87 -4.81 3.28
CA ARG A 161 -37.06 -3.39 3.66
C ARG A 161 -37.77 -2.53 2.61
N LYS A 162 -38.16 -3.09 1.45
CA LYS A 162 -38.76 -2.35 0.33
C LYS A 162 -37.90 -1.17 -0.13
N LEU A 163 -36.62 -1.45 -0.37
CA LEU A 163 -35.63 -0.49 -0.88
C LEU A 163 -35.28 -0.82 -2.34
N GLU A 164 -36.29 -0.83 -3.20
CA GLU A 164 -36.18 -1.29 -4.60
C GLU A 164 -35.13 -0.51 -5.40
N GLY A 165 -35.00 0.81 -5.17
CA GLY A 165 -34.01 1.62 -5.88
C GLY A 165 -32.56 1.24 -5.57
N MET A 166 -32.26 0.80 -4.34
CA MET A 166 -30.92 0.31 -3.99
C MET A 166 -30.66 -1.10 -4.53
N LEU A 167 -31.73 -1.88 -4.70
CA LEU A 167 -31.67 -3.22 -5.25
C LEU A 167 -31.38 -3.19 -6.75
N GLU A 168 -32.03 -2.30 -7.49
CA GLU A 168 -31.77 -2.07 -8.91
C GLU A 168 -30.31 -1.64 -9.14
N LEU A 169 -29.81 -0.68 -8.35
CA LEU A 169 -28.40 -0.29 -8.38
C LEU A 169 -27.48 -1.48 -8.13
N LEU A 170 -27.78 -2.33 -7.15
CA LEU A 170 -26.95 -3.50 -6.89
C LEU A 170 -26.98 -4.50 -8.06
N GLU A 171 -28.10 -4.66 -8.75
CA GLU A 171 -28.23 -5.54 -9.92
C GLU A 171 -27.51 -5.01 -11.17
N GLU A 172 -27.48 -3.69 -11.37
CA GLU A 172 -26.75 -3.02 -12.46
C GLU A 172 -25.22 -3.23 -12.36
N PHE A 173 -24.68 -3.14 -11.14
CA PHE A 173 -23.24 -3.29 -10.88
C PHE A 173 -22.81 -4.72 -10.55
N SER A 174 -23.76 -5.63 -10.28
CA SER A 174 -23.46 -7.05 -10.10
C SER A 174 -23.12 -7.64 -11.47
N PRO A 175 -21.91 -8.20 -11.70
CA PRO A 175 -21.55 -8.82 -12.96
C PRO A 175 -22.27 -10.18 -13.07
N SER A 176 -23.57 -10.14 -13.22
CA SER A 176 -24.42 -11.29 -13.50
C SER A 176 -24.26 -11.57 -15.00
N SER A 177 -23.19 -12.26 -15.38
CA SER A 177 -23.08 -13.03 -16.63
C SER A 177 -23.75 -12.41 -17.87
N SER A 178 -23.34 -11.22 -18.30
CA SER A 178 -23.61 -10.78 -19.68
C SER A 178 -22.66 -11.50 -20.64
N SER A 179 -22.62 -12.83 -20.58
CA SER A 179 -22.19 -13.68 -21.69
C SER A 179 -23.35 -13.76 -22.68
N SER A 180 -23.59 -12.67 -23.39
CA SER A 180 -24.26 -12.73 -24.69
C SER A 180 -23.21 -12.51 -25.77
N CYS A 181 -22.22 -13.40 -25.80
CA CYS A 181 -21.46 -13.66 -27.01
C CYS A 181 -22.46 -14.20 -28.05
N SER A 182 -23.05 -13.29 -28.85
CA SER A 182 -23.76 -13.65 -30.06
C SER A 182 -22.75 -14.23 -31.04
N SER A 183 -22.54 -15.55 -30.99
CA SER A 183 -21.84 -16.29 -32.02
C SER A 183 -22.66 -16.21 -33.30
N GLY A 184 -22.34 -15.24 -34.16
CA GLY A 184 -22.85 -15.19 -35.53
C GLY A 184 -22.35 -16.42 -36.28
N LYS A 185 -23.24 -17.40 -36.46
CA LYS A 185 -23.06 -18.50 -37.40
C LYS A 185 -23.72 -18.11 -38.71
N GLU A 186 -22.96 -17.80 -39.74
CA GLU A 186 -23.35 -17.86 -41.16
C GLU A 186 -22.03 -17.73 -41.96
N SER A 187 -21.72 -18.37 -43.08
CA SER A 187 -22.18 -19.55 -43.81
C SER A 187 -21.19 -19.69 -44.99
N SER A 188 -20.79 -20.92 -45.33
CA SER A 188 -20.43 -21.39 -46.68
C SER A 188 -19.26 -20.75 -47.46
N SER A 189 -18.18 -21.51 -47.66
CA SER A 189 -17.43 -21.48 -48.93
C SER A 189 -16.93 -22.87 -49.31
N SER A 190 -17.33 -23.30 -50.50
CA SER A 190 -17.15 -24.61 -51.10
C SER A 190 -15.77 -24.79 -51.78
N SER A 191 -15.18 -25.97 -51.62
CA SER A 191 -14.26 -26.69 -52.56
C SER A 191 -12.81 -26.15 -52.79
N PRO A 192 -11.88 -26.93 -53.42
CA PRO A 192 -11.43 -28.29 -53.07
C PRO A 192 -9.87 -28.51 -53.18
N ARG A 193 -9.34 -29.55 -52.50
CA ARG A 193 -8.24 -30.49 -52.88
C ARG A 193 -6.78 -29.99 -53.18
N ALA A 194 -5.86 -30.28 -52.23
CA ALA A 194 -4.47 -30.81 -52.29
C ALA A 194 -3.35 -30.08 -53.12
N PRO A 195 -2.02 -30.34 -52.93
CA PRO A 195 -1.34 -31.35 -52.08
C PRO A 195 -0.12 -30.87 -51.24
N LEU A 196 0.33 -31.82 -50.41
CA LEU A 196 1.60 -31.99 -49.69
C LEU A 196 2.84 -31.28 -50.27
N GLN A 197 3.62 -30.62 -49.39
CA GLN A 197 5.09 -30.67 -49.46
C GLN A 197 5.72 -30.77 -48.06
N SER A 198 6.50 -31.84 -47.92
CA SER A 198 7.47 -32.09 -46.87
C SER A 198 8.63 -31.10 -46.94
N SER A 199 9.13 -30.63 -45.79
CA SER A 199 10.56 -30.39 -45.65
C SER A 199 10.99 -30.71 -44.22
N SER A 200 12.01 -31.55 -44.14
CA SER A 200 12.59 -32.13 -42.95
C SER A 200 14.00 -31.55 -42.75
N TYR A 201 14.48 -31.60 -41.51
CA TYR A 201 15.87 -31.47 -41.05
C TYR A 201 16.42 -30.03 -40.89
N ASN A 202 17.24 -29.70 -39.88
CA ASN A 202 17.83 -30.46 -38.77
C ASN A 202 18.51 -29.47 -37.79
N ARG A 203 18.67 -29.95 -36.54
CA ARG A 203 19.65 -29.56 -35.49
C ARG A 203 19.55 -28.20 -34.82
#